data_AF-A0AAW4N2E6-F1
#
_entry.id   AF-A0AAW4N2E6-F1
#
_cell.length_a   1.000
_cell.length_b   1.000
_cell.length_c   1.000
_cell.angle_alpha   90.00
_cell.angle_beta   90.00
_cell.angle_gamma   90.00
#
_symmetry.space_group_name_H-M   'P 1'
#
loop_
_entity.id
_entity.type
_entity.pdbx_description
1 polymer ?
#
loop_
_entity_poly.entity_id
_entity_poly.type
_entity_poly.pdbx_seq_one_letter_code
_entity_poly.pdbx_strand_id
1 'polypeptide(L)'
;YTDIMTIEKFAKHITSHGSVYSRADISAILYIAVDCMREMLLEGKKIRLGDLGDFSLLLTSKGAEDADKFTSQNITGVKVQWEPGQEFKNLRDDAEFNLVASRSAQAAVIKAIKEGKTNVDLNAPTTPDNTPGGSTPSGGSSTTEGGSGNTEGGGSNTDQTGGEGQGSESGSDGNMG
;
A
#
# COMPACT_ATOMS: atom_id res chain seq x y z
N TYR A 1 -5.31 -3.34 12.23
CA TYR A 1 -4.77 -2.87 13.53
C TYR A 1 -5.45 -3.64 14.63
N THR A 2 -4.73 -3.93 15.72
CA THR A 2 -5.22 -4.72 16.87
C THR A 2 -5.93 -3.87 17.92
N ASP A 3 -5.61 -2.57 18.02
CA ASP A 3 -6.33 -1.56 18.80
C ASP A 3 -6.20 -0.17 18.14
N ILE A 4 -7.05 0.79 18.54
CA ILE A 4 -6.98 2.19 18.14
C ILE A 4 -6.32 3.00 19.28
N MET A 5 -5.25 3.72 18.93
CA MET A 5 -4.57 4.65 19.82
C MET A 5 -5.15 6.07 19.66
N THR A 6 -5.98 6.51 20.61
CA THR A 6 -6.53 7.88 20.63
C THR A 6 -5.53 8.87 21.23
N ILE A 7 -5.79 10.18 21.09
CA ILE A 7 -4.95 11.22 21.71
C ILE A 7 -4.86 11.04 23.22
N GLU A 8 -5.93 10.65 23.89
CA GLU A 8 -5.95 10.44 25.35
C GLU A 8 -5.14 9.21 25.76
N LYS A 9 -5.28 8.11 25.01
CA LYS A 9 -4.48 6.89 25.24
C LYS A 9 -2.99 7.18 24.98
N PHE A 10 -2.68 7.91 23.91
CA PHE A 10 -1.32 8.26 23.53
C PHE A 10 -0.68 9.22 24.54
N ALA A 11 -1.39 10.27 24.95
CA ALA A 11 -0.93 11.20 25.98
C ALA A 11 -0.66 10.46 27.30
N LYS A 12 -1.53 9.52 27.69
CA LYS A 12 -1.28 8.65 28.86
C LYS A 12 -0.02 7.81 28.66
N HIS A 13 0.20 7.25 27.47
CA HIS A 13 1.42 6.50 27.20
C HIS A 13 2.68 7.39 27.29
N ILE A 14 2.65 8.62 26.77
CA ILE A 14 3.75 9.59 26.91
C ILE A 14 4.07 9.83 28.40
N THR A 15 3.06 9.99 29.27
CA THR A 15 3.31 10.14 30.71
C THR A 15 4.02 8.94 31.35
N SER A 16 3.85 7.73 30.80
CA SER A 16 4.53 6.53 31.31
C SER A 16 6.03 6.49 30.99
N HIS A 17 6.51 7.33 30.07
CA HIS A 17 7.94 7.49 29.76
C HIS A 17 8.62 8.57 30.62
N GLY A 18 8.09 8.85 31.82
CA GLY A 18 8.69 9.77 32.78
C GLY A 18 8.47 11.26 32.48
N SER A 19 7.46 11.59 31.67
CA SER A 19 7.11 12.99 31.40
C SER A 19 6.65 13.70 32.68
N VAL A 20 7.15 14.92 32.88
CA VAL A 20 6.71 15.82 33.97
C VAL A 20 5.36 16.49 33.68
N TYR A 21 4.91 16.47 32.43
CA TYR A 21 3.63 17.04 32.03
C TYR A 21 2.50 16.06 32.26
N SER A 22 1.35 16.56 32.71
CA SER A 22 0.19 15.69 32.94
C SER A 22 -0.39 15.19 31.62
N ARG A 23 -1.16 14.10 31.69
CA ARG A 23 -1.94 13.61 30.55
C ARG A 23 -2.80 14.72 29.95
N ALA A 24 -3.41 15.56 30.78
CA ALA A 24 -4.29 16.63 30.33
C ALA A 24 -3.52 17.70 29.55
N ASP A 25 -2.36 18.12 30.06
CA ASP A 25 -1.52 19.13 29.40
C ASP A 25 -1.02 18.63 28.04
N ILE A 26 -0.54 17.38 28.00
CA ILE A 26 -0.07 16.76 26.75
C ILE A 26 -1.20 16.67 25.73
N SER A 27 -2.39 16.20 26.14
CA SER A 27 -3.56 16.15 25.25
C SER A 27 -3.90 17.55 24.72
N ALA A 28 -3.91 18.58 25.57
CA ALA A 28 -4.19 19.95 25.16
C ALA A 28 -3.18 20.45 24.11
N ILE A 29 -1.88 20.21 24.34
CA ILE A 29 -0.82 20.58 23.39
C ILE A 29 -1.00 19.85 22.04
N LEU A 30 -1.33 18.56 22.07
CA LEU A 30 -1.55 17.78 20.83
C LEU A 30 -2.76 18.30 20.03
N TYR A 31 -3.84 18.71 20.70
CA TYR A 31 -4.98 19.35 20.01
C TYR A 31 -4.59 20.68 19.38
N ILE A 32 -3.89 21.54 20.12
CA ILE A 32 -3.43 22.84 19.61
C ILE A 32 -2.49 22.63 18.41
N ALA A 33 -1.61 21.63 18.47
CA ALA A 33 -0.72 21.30 17.37
C ALA A 33 -1.49 20.95 16.09
N VAL A 34 -2.62 20.23 16.18
CA VAL A 34 -3.47 19.94 15.02
C VAL A 34 -4.02 21.22 14.38
N ASP A 35 -4.50 22.16 15.20
CA ASP A 35 -5.03 23.44 14.72
C ASP A 35 -3.94 24.26 14.04
N CYS A 36 -2.78 24.42 14.70
CA CYS A 36 -1.63 25.13 14.14
C CYS A 36 -1.11 24.48 12.85
N MET A 37 -1.05 23.15 12.78
CA MET A 37 -0.61 22.46 11.57
C MET A 37 -1.56 22.73 10.40
N ARG A 38 -2.87 22.72 10.64
CA ARG A 38 -3.86 23.04 9.62
C ARG A 38 -3.68 24.47 9.10
N GLU A 39 -3.49 25.45 9.99
CA GLU A 39 -3.25 26.85 9.61
C GLU A 39 -1.99 26.99 8.75
N MET A 40 -0.86 26.47 9.22
CA MET A 40 0.42 26.60 8.51
C MET A 40 0.41 25.89 7.16
N LEU A 41 -0.24 24.72 7.05
CA LEU A 41 -0.37 24.03 5.76
C LEU A 41 -1.26 24.79 4.78
N LEU A 42 -2.37 25.39 5.24
CA LEU A 42 -3.24 26.22 4.39
C LEU A 42 -2.55 27.51 3.91
N GLU A 43 -1.58 28.01 4.67
CA GLU A 43 -0.66 29.08 4.24
C GLU A 43 0.43 28.60 3.25
N GLY A 44 0.42 27.32 2.87
CA GLY A 44 1.38 26.73 1.94
C GLY A 44 2.74 26.42 2.57
N LYS A 45 2.88 26.48 3.90
CA LYS A 45 4.14 26.22 4.58
C LYS A 45 4.36 24.73 4.78
N LYS A 46 5.58 24.27 4.52
CA LYS A 46 6.06 22.94 4.94
C LYS A 46 6.39 22.97 6.44
N ILE A 47 5.89 21.99 7.19
CA ILE A 47 6.12 21.85 8.62
C ILE A 47 7.15 20.74 8.83
N ARG A 48 8.29 21.06 9.44
CA ARG A 48 9.35 20.12 9.76
C ARG A 48 9.43 19.93 11.27
N LEU A 49 9.20 18.71 11.74
CA LEU A 49 9.19 18.36 13.17
C LEU A 49 10.31 17.38 13.53
N GLY A 50 11.52 17.63 13.03
CA GLY A 50 12.71 16.82 13.33
C GLY A 50 12.50 15.34 12.98
N ASP A 51 12.75 14.47 13.94
CA ASP A 51 12.65 13.01 13.79
C ASP A 51 11.23 12.50 13.54
N LEU A 52 10.21 13.31 13.85
CA LEU A 52 8.83 13.00 13.45
C LEU A 52 8.65 13.09 11.94
N GLY A 53 9.40 13.97 11.27
CA GLY A 53 9.38 14.14 9.83
C GLY A 53 8.72 15.42 9.34
N ASP A 54 8.40 15.40 8.06
CA ASP A 54 8.02 16.58 7.28
C ASP A 54 6.56 16.45 6.80
N PHE A 55 5.75 17.48 7.02
CA PHE A 55 4.38 17.58 6.54
C PHE A 55 4.26 18.69 5.49
N SER A 56 3.65 18.38 4.34
CA SER A 56 3.45 19.33 3.26
C SER A 56 2.14 19.06 2.51
N LEU A 57 1.69 20.04 1.71
CA LEU A 57 0.56 19.83 0.81
C LEU A 57 1.00 19.12 -0.47
N LEU A 58 0.20 18.15 -0.89
CA LEU A 58 0.23 17.55 -2.21
C LEU A 58 -1.02 17.99 -2.97
N LEU A 59 -0.82 18.71 -4.08
CA LEU A 59 -1.88 19.19 -4.95
C LEU A 59 -2.03 18.25 -6.15
N THR A 60 -3.28 17.95 -6.50
CA THR A 60 -3.63 17.27 -7.76
C THR A 60 -4.47 18.22 -8.59
N SER A 61 -4.17 18.30 -9.89
CA SER A 61 -4.88 19.18 -10.81
C SER A 61 -5.15 18.51 -12.15
N LYS A 62 -6.08 19.10 -12.91
CA LYS A 62 -6.19 18.90 -14.36
C LYS A 62 -5.48 20.05 -15.07
N GLY A 63 -4.79 19.74 -16.17
CA GLY A 63 -4.18 20.77 -17.01
C GLY A 63 -5.23 21.74 -17.57
N ALA A 64 -4.78 22.94 -17.92
CA ALA A 64 -5.53 23.90 -18.73
C ALA A 64 -4.87 24.00 -20.13
N GLU A 65 -5.58 24.59 -21.09
CA GLU A 65 -5.06 24.77 -22.46
C GLU A 65 -3.79 25.64 -22.49
N ASP A 66 -3.72 26.64 -21.62
CA ASP A 66 -2.60 27.57 -21.45
C ASP A 66 -2.53 28.04 -19.98
N ALA A 67 -1.45 28.73 -19.61
CA ALA A 67 -1.19 29.14 -18.24
C ALA A 67 -2.22 30.15 -17.71
N ASP A 68 -2.70 31.06 -18.56
CA ASP A 68 -3.63 32.12 -18.18
C ASP A 68 -5.04 31.57 -17.88
N LYS A 69 -5.39 30.41 -18.44
CA LYS A 69 -6.64 29.69 -18.15
C LYS A 69 -6.56 28.77 -16.93
N PHE A 70 -5.40 28.62 -16.29
CA PHE A 70 -5.30 27.81 -15.09
C PHE A 70 -5.83 28.57 -13.88
N THR A 71 -6.85 28.01 -13.21
CA THR A 71 -7.47 28.60 -12.02
C THR A 71 -7.51 27.59 -10.87
N SER A 72 -8.01 28.03 -9.71
CA SER A 72 -8.25 27.13 -8.58
C SER A 72 -9.24 25.99 -8.90
N GLN A 73 -10.11 26.14 -9.89
CA GLN A 73 -11.03 25.08 -10.32
C GLN A 73 -10.31 23.92 -11.00
N ASN A 74 -9.10 24.15 -11.52
CA ASN A 74 -8.24 23.09 -12.05
C ASN A 74 -7.67 22.20 -10.94
N ILE A 75 -7.57 22.70 -9.70
CA ILE A 75 -7.13 21.90 -8.55
C ILE A 75 -8.27 20.96 -8.16
N THR A 76 -8.04 19.65 -8.33
CA THR A 76 -9.03 18.60 -8.07
C THR A 76 -8.83 17.90 -6.73
N GLY A 77 -7.68 18.13 -6.07
CA GLY A 77 -7.41 17.54 -4.78
C GLY A 77 -6.32 18.28 -4.01
N VAL A 78 -6.53 18.39 -2.70
CA VAL A 78 -5.54 18.86 -1.73
C VAL A 78 -5.40 17.76 -0.67
N LYS A 79 -4.20 17.24 -0.50
CA LYS A 79 -3.89 16.22 0.51
C LYS A 79 -2.72 16.69 1.36
N VAL A 80 -2.66 16.24 2.60
CA VAL A 80 -1.44 16.34 3.40
C VAL A 80 -0.60 15.11 3.11
N GLN A 81 0.65 15.34 2.74
CA GLN A 81 1.68 14.32 2.63
C GLN A 81 2.57 14.40 3.87
N TRP A 82 2.87 13.23 4.44
CA TRP A 82 3.89 13.08 5.47
C TRP A 82 5.06 12.31 4.90
N GLU A 83 6.26 12.85 5.06
CA GLU A 83 7.51 12.16 4.81
C GLU A 83 8.12 11.77 6.17
N PRO A 84 8.30 10.47 6.45
CA PRO A 84 8.76 10.01 7.76
C PRO A 84 10.17 10.49 8.07
N GLY A 85 10.38 10.96 9.30
CA GLY A 85 11.70 11.28 9.83
C GLY A 85 12.52 10.02 10.12
N GLN A 86 13.75 10.21 10.59
CA GLN A 86 14.75 9.14 10.66
C GLN A 86 14.31 7.95 11.53
N GLU A 87 13.68 8.23 12.67
CA GLU A 87 13.19 7.23 13.62
C GLU A 87 12.09 6.32 13.05
N PHE A 88 11.47 6.70 11.92
CA PHE A 88 10.38 5.94 11.29
C PHE A 88 10.79 5.20 10.01
N LYS A 89 12.02 5.38 9.51
CA LYS A 89 12.44 4.81 8.22
C LYS A 89 12.75 3.31 8.27
N ASN A 90 13.19 2.78 9.41
CA ASN A 90 13.73 1.42 9.54
C ASN A 90 12.94 0.51 10.49
N LEU A 91 11.65 0.78 10.72
CA LEU A 91 10.83 0.05 11.71
C LEU A 91 10.79 -1.47 11.52
N ARG A 92 11.06 -1.98 10.32
CA ARG A 92 11.11 -3.43 10.06
C ARG A 92 12.19 -4.12 10.88
N ASP A 93 13.33 -3.48 11.06
CA ASP A 93 14.50 -4.10 11.67
C ASP A 93 14.30 -4.28 13.19
N ASP A 94 13.44 -3.45 13.81
CA ASP A 94 13.04 -3.53 15.22
C ASP A 94 11.70 -4.26 15.44
N ALA A 95 11.01 -4.66 14.37
CA ALA A 95 9.69 -5.28 14.46
C ALA A 95 9.78 -6.78 14.74
N GLU A 96 8.97 -7.27 15.68
CA GLU A 96 8.77 -8.70 15.90
C GLU A 96 7.62 -9.22 15.01
N PHE A 97 7.90 -10.26 14.23
CA PHE A 97 6.93 -10.88 13.33
C PHE A 97 6.49 -12.24 13.86
N ASN A 98 5.20 -12.36 14.15
CA ASN A 98 4.58 -13.63 14.50
C ASN A 98 4.08 -14.32 13.23
N LEU A 99 4.60 -15.52 12.95
CA LEU A 99 4.08 -16.36 11.87
C LEU A 99 2.65 -16.80 12.23
N VAL A 100 1.71 -16.47 11.34
CA VAL A 100 0.33 -16.93 11.43
C VAL A 100 0.05 -17.93 10.32
N ALA A 101 -0.80 -18.92 10.61
CA ALA A 101 -1.25 -19.86 9.58
C ALA A 101 -1.81 -19.10 8.37
N SER A 102 -1.59 -19.61 7.16
CA SER A 102 -2.10 -18.97 5.94
C SER A 102 -3.62 -18.80 6.00
N ARG A 103 -4.16 -17.82 5.26
CA ARG A 103 -5.62 -17.64 5.19
C ARG A 103 -6.32 -18.90 4.66
N SER A 104 -5.69 -19.64 3.75
CA SER A 104 -6.20 -20.92 3.26
C SER A 104 -6.27 -21.97 4.37
N ALA A 105 -5.22 -22.08 5.20
CA ALA A 105 -5.20 -22.97 6.35
C ALA A 105 -6.28 -22.60 7.37
N GLN A 106 -6.40 -21.31 7.71
CA GLN A 106 -7.44 -20.83 8.63
C GLN A 106 -8.85 -21.10 8.08
N ALA A 107 -9.08 -20.87 6.79
CA ALA A 107 -10.36 -21.13 6.14
C ALA A 107 -10.69 -22.63 6.12
N ALA A 108 -9.71 -23.48 5.82
CA ALA A 108 -9.87 -24.93 5.83
C ALA A 108 -10.19 -25.45 7.25
N VAL A 109 -9.55 -24.90 8.28
CA VAL A 109 -9.86 -25.20 9.68
C VAL A 109 -11.28 -24.79 10.04
N ILE A 110 -11.71 -23.58 9.68
CA ILE A 110 -13.09 -23.12 9.92
C ILE A 110 -14.12 -24.00 9.21
N LYS A 111 -13.83 -24.41 7.96
CA LYS A 111 -14.70 -25.31 7.18
C LYS A 111 -14.80 -26.69 7.84
N ALA A 112 -13.68 -27.28 8.23
CA ALA A 112 -13.66 -28.58 8.91
C ALA A 112 -14.43 -28.53 10.24
N ILE A 113 -14.27 -27.48 11.03
CA ILE A 113 -15.03 -27.28 12.29
C ILE A 113 -16.54 -27.24 12.01
N LYS A 114 -16.98 -26.49 10.99
CA LYS A 114 -18.40 -26.43 10.60
C LYS A 114 -18.94 -27.77 10.13
N GLU A 115 -18.11 -28.56 9.45
CA GLU A 115 -18.44 -29.91 8.97
C GLU A 115 -18.31 -30.99 10.06
N GLY A 116 -17.98 -30.63 11.31
CA GLY A 116 -17.80 -31.57 12.41
C GLY A 116 -16.55 -32.46 12.30
N LYS A 117 -15.61 -32.11 11.43
CA LYS A 117 -14.35 -32.82 11.23
C LYS A 117 -13.31 -32.37 12.26
N THR A 118 -12.54 -33.32 12.78
CA THR A 118 -11.45 -33.08 13.74
C THR A 118 -10.09 -32.92 13.07
N ASN A 119 -10.01 -33.08 11.74
CA ASN A 119 -8.80 -33.00 10.95
C ASN A 119 -8.95 -32.08 9.73
N VAL A 120 -7.85 -31.47 9.31
CA VAL A 120 -7.77 -30.53 8.18
C VAL A 120 -6.55 -30.90 7.35
N ASP A 121 -6.76 -31.16 6.06
CA ASP A 121 -5.65 -31.31 5.10
C ASP A 121 -5.29 -29.94 4.52
N LEU A 122 -4.08 -29.48 4.81
CA LEU A 122 -3.55 -28.19 4.39
C LEU A 122 -2.91 -28.23 2.99
N ASN A 123 -2.74 -29.42 2.41
CA ASN A 123 -2.16 -29.63 1.08
C ASN A 123 -3.21 -29.90 0.00
N ALA A 124 -4.49 -30.10 0.39
CA ALA A 124 -5.57 -30.25 -0.56
C ALA A 124 -5.82 -28.93 -1.32
N PRO A 125 -5.99 -28.97 -2.66
CA PRO A 125 -6.28 -27.76 -3.43
C PRO A 125 -7.57 -27.12 -2.92
N THR A 126 -7.48 -25.87 -2.46
CA THR A 126 -8.66 -25.09 -2.07
C THR A 126 -9.39 -24.68 -3.34
N THR A 127 -10.53 -25.28 -3.63
CA THR A 127 -11.47 -24.69 -4.58
C THR A 127 -11.96 -23.36 -3.99
N PRO A 128 -11.85 -22.23 -4.71
CA PRO A 128 -12.45 -20.99 -4.27
C PRO A 128 -13.96 -21.13 -4.41
N ASP A 129 -14.64 -21.45 -3.31
CA ASP A 129 -16.10 -21.49 -3.26
C ASP A 129 -16.65 -20.06 -3.16
N ASN A 130 -16.70 -19.38 -4.31
CA ASN A 130 -17.53 -18.19 -4.48
C ASN A 130 -18.97 -18.66 -4.73
N THR A 131 -19.71 -18.94 -3.66
CA THR A 131 -21.17 -19.15 -3.77
C THR A 131 -21.94 -18.13 -2.93
N PRO A 132 -22.39 -17.02 -3.53
CA PRO A 132 -23.53 -16.25 -3.03
C PRO A 132 -24.82 -16.99 -3.40
N GLY A 133 -25.65 -17.30 -2.41
CA GLY A 133 -26.91 -18.02 -2.60
C GLY A 133 -27.96 -17.25 -3.42
N GLY A 134 -28.71 -17.97 -4.25
CA GLY A 134 -29.91 -17.51 -4.96
C GLY A 134 -30.59 -18.67 -5.70
N SER A 135 -31.85 -18.95 -5.36
CA SER A 135 -32.62 -20.14 -5.74
C SER A 135 -33.27 -20.07 -7.14
N THR A 136 -33.10 -21.14 -7.95
CA THR A 136 -34.03 -21.81 -8.92
C THR A 136 -34.73 -21.03 -10.08
N PRO A 137 -35.30 -21.69 -11.13
CA PRO A 137 -35.08 -23.03 -11.74
C PRO A 137 -35.13 -23.10 -13.31
N SER A 138 -34.82 -24.29 -13.85
CA SER A 138 -35.37 -24.91 -15.08
C SER A 138 -34.85 -24.50 -16.47
N GLY A 139 -34.53 -25.51 -17.30
CA GLY A 139 -34.41 -25.40 -18.76
C GLY A 139 -33.46 -26.44 -19.36
N GLY A 140 -33.99 -27.55 -19.89
CA GLY A 140 -33.21 -28.68 -20.39
C GLY A 140 -32.87 -28.69 -21.89
N SER A 141 -32.15 -29.75 -22.26
CA SER A 141 -31.97 -30.39 -23.58
C SER A 141 -31.21 -29.64 -24.69
N SER A 142 -30.06 -30.18 -25.13
CA SER A 142 -29.99 -31.08 -26.30
C SER A 142 -28.53 -31.32 -26.73
N THR A 143 -28.30 -32.50 -27.30
CA THR A 143 -27.09 -33.07 -27.88
C THR A 143 -26.58 -32.34 -29.14
N THR A 144 -25.25 -32.26 -29.32
CA THR A 144 -24.61 -32.52 -30.63
C THR A 144 -23.12 -32.87 -30.50
N GLU A 145 -22.75 -34.01 -31.10
CA GLU A 145 -21.40 -34.36 -31.52
C GLU A 145 -20.89 -33.44 -32.64
N GLY A 146 -19.57 -33.30 -32.75
CA GLY A 146 -18.92 -33.13 -34.05
C GLY A 146 -17.71 -32.20 -34.10
N GLY A 147 -16.57 -32.76 -34.51
CA GLY A 147 -15.70 -32.09 -35.50
C GLY A 147 -14.34 -31.58 -35.02
N SER A 148 -13.31 -32.38 -35.29
CA SER A 148 -11.89 -31.99 -35.34
C SER A 148 -11.57 -31.33 -36.69
N GLY A 149 -10.67 -30.34 -36.75
CA GLY A 149 -10.08 -29.86 -38.02
C GLY A 149 -9.58 -28.41 -38.10
N ASN A 150 -8.30 -28.22 -37.72
CA ASN A 150 -7.24 -27.32 -38.21
C ASN A 150 -7.57 -26.07 -39.08
N THR A 151 -6.98 -24.89 -38.75
CA THR A 151 -6.42 -23.89 -39.70
C THR A 151 -5.45 -22.91 -39.02
N GLU A 152 -4.18 -23.02 -39.43
CA GLU A 152 -3.12 -22.03 -39.73
C GLU A 152 -2.98 -20.67 -39.04
N GLY A 153 -1.70 -20.32 -38.75
CA GLY A 153 -1.18 -18.98 -39.01
C GLY A 153 -0.22 -18.42 -37.98
N GLY A 154 1.07 -18.78 -38.03
CA GLY A 154 2.11 -18.16 -37.18
C GLY A 154 3.52 -18.39 -37.70
N GLY A 155 3.91 -17.63 -38.74
CA GLY A 155 5.28 -17.54 -39.23
C GLY A 155 5.94 -16.24 -38.79
N SER A 156 7.12 -16.33 -38.17
CA SER A 156 8.40 -15.89 -38.76
C SER A 156 9.43 -15.67 -37.66
N ASN A 157 10.45 -16.54 -37.70
CA ASN A 157 11.76 -16.34 -37.12
C ASN A 157 12.64 -15.62 -38.15
N THR A 158 13.55 -14.76 -37.73
CA THR A 158 14.81 -14.50 -38.46
C THR A 158 15.84 -13.89 -37.53
N ASP A 159 16.79 -14.74 -37.16
CA ASP A 159 18.12 -14.44 -36.65
C ASP A 159 19.05 -13.90 -37.75
N GLN A 160 20.26 -13.50 -37.32
CA GLN A 160 21.50 -13.16 -38.05
C GLN A 160 21.75 -11.66 -38.23
N THR A 161 22.94 -11.09 -38.03
CA THR A 161 24.32 -11.55 -37.72
C THR A 161 25.11 -10.26 -37.40
N GLY A 162 26.00 -10.21 -36.41
CA GLY A 162 27.45 -10.38 -36.60
C GLY A 162 28.19 -9.03 -36.83
N GLY A 163 29.23 -8.75 -36.03
CA GLY A 163 30.15 -7.63 -36.30
C GLY A 163 30.97 -7.16 -35.09
N GLU A 164 32.25 -7.49 -35.07
CA GLU A 164 33.28 -7.19 -34.06
C GLU A 164 33.71 -5.71 -34.02
N GLY A 165 34.32 -5.27 -32.91
CA GLY A 165 35.05 -4.00 -32.83
C GLY A 165 35.72 -3.74 -31.47
N GLN A 166 37.03 -3.99 -31.41
CA GLN A 166 37.94 -3.66 -30.31
C GLN A 166 38.07 -2.14 -30.06
N GLY A 167 38.40 -1.74 -28.83
CA GLY A 167 38.87 -0.38 -28.51
C GLY A 167 39.09 -0.14 -27.02
N SER A 168 40.28 0.32 -26.66
CA SER A 168 40.97 0.27 -25.36
C SER A 168 40.89 1.54 -24.49
N GLU A 169 41.06 1.32 -23.17
CA GLU A 169 41.83 2.09 -22.17
C GLU A 169 41.48 3.54 -21.71
N SER A 170 41.79 3.71 -20.41
CA SER A 170 42.07 4.93 -19.61
C SER A 170 40.86 5.76 -19.14
N GLY A 171 40.74 6.21 -17.90
CA GLY A 171 41.67 6.30 -16.76
C GLY A 171 41.60 7.71 -16.14
N SER A 172 41.62 7.78 -14.79
CA SER A 172 41.83 8.98 -13.93
C SER A 172 40.64 9.94 -13.76
N ASP A 173 40.51 10.72 -12.68
CA ASP A 173 40.78 10.63 -11.24
C ASP A 173 40.10 11.88 -10.65
N GLY A 174 39.88 11.92 -9.33
CA GLY A 174 39.14 12.99 -8.68
C GLY A 174 39.77 14.39 -8.71
N ASN A 175 39.01 15.39 -8.26
CA ASN A 175 39.59 16.55 -7.58
C ASN A 175 38.58 17.20 -6.62
N MET A 176 39.05 17.43 -5.39
CA MET A 176 38.46 18.31 -4.38
C MET A 176 38.73 19.78 -4.73
N GLY A 177 37.78 20.64 -4.39
CA GLY A 177 37.91 22.10 -4.39
C GLY A 177 36.66 22.72 -3.79
#